data_AF-A0A136KYP8-F1
#
_entry.id   AF-A0A136KYP8-F1
#
_cell.length_a   1.000
_cell.length_b   1.000
_cell.length_c   1.000
_cell.angle_alpha   90.00
_cell.angle_beta   90.00
_cell.angle_gamma   90.00
#
_symmetry.space_group_name_H-M   'P 1'
#
loop_
_entity.id
_entity.type
_entity.pdbx_description
1 polymer ?
#
loop_
_entity_poly.entity_id
_entity_poly.type
_entity_poly.pdbx_seq_one_letter_code
_entity_poly.pdbx_strand_id
1 'polypeptide(L)'
;MNQYKNAEWSETIKYTKSPAILPVEVNQLGVLANKSNVVFFINDQFVGEIKSEYTDGLLGIAVSFNEAGLHNTFEFDNLIIKIP
;
A
#
# COMPACT_ATOMS: atom_id res chain seq x y z
N MET A 1 3.92 5.36 -3.01
CA MET A 1 4.15 3.94 -3.36
C MET A 1 5.49 3.88 -4.05
N ASN A 2 6.37 2.96 -3.66
CA ASN A 2 7.69 2.84 -4.28
C ASN A 2 7.79 1.54 -5.08
N GLN A 3 8.46 1.60 -6.22
CA GLN A 3 8.85 0.46 -7.01
C GLN A 3 10.34 0.18 -6.75
N TYR A 4 10.69 -1.09 -6.56
CA TYR A 4 12.09 -1.52 -6.51
C TYR A 4 12.48 -2.14 -7.84
N LYS A 5 13.44 -1.53 -8.56
CA LYS A 5 13.95 -2.03 -9.84
C LYS A 5 15.45 -1.77 -9.89
N ASN A 6 16.24 -2.75 -10.33
CA ASN A 6 17.69 -2.63 -10.49
C ASN A 6 18.45 -2.14 -9.24
N ALA A 7 18.05 -2.63 -8.06
CA ALA A 7 18.59 -2.21 -6.77
C ALA A 7 18.28 -0.77 -6.34
N GLU A 8 17.33 -0.11 -7.01
CA GLU A 8 16.91 1.25 -6.71
C GLU A 8 15.42 1.32 -6.38
N TRP A 9 15.07 2.19 -5.43
CA TRP A 9 13.69 2.55 -5.14
C TRP A 9 13.31 3.81 -5.93
N SER A 10 12.25 3.73 -6.73
CA SER A 10 11.65 4.87 -7.40
C SER A 10 10.23 5.11 -6.89
N GLU A 11 9.82 6.37 -6.79
CA GLU A 11 8.46 6.72 -6.37
C GLU A 11 7.50 6.57 -7.55
N THR A 12 6.50 5.68 -7.42
CA THR A 12 5.47 5.45 -8.46
C THR A 12 4.30 6.42 -8.32
N ILE A 13 3.97 6.80 -7.09
CA ILE A 13 3.00 7.85 -6.77
C ILE A 13 3.59 8.70 -5.68
N LYS A 14 3.60 10.02 -5.91
CA LYS A 14 4.01 11.01 -4.92
C LYS A 14 3.26 10.80 -3.62
N TYR A 15 3.97 10.74 -2.50
CA TYR A 15 3.33 10.73 -1.20
C TYR A 15 2.39 11.93 -1.04
N THR A 16 1.12 11.65 -0.71
CA THR A 16 0.12 12.66 -0.38
C THR A 16 -0.58 12.25 0.92
N LYS A 17 -1.00 13.23 1.71
CA LYS A 17 -1.90 12.96 2.84
C LYS A 17 -3.26 12.58 2.29
N SER A 18 -3.83 11.47 2.78
CA SER A 18 -5.20 11.08 2.46
C SER A 18 -6.13 11.48 3.60
N PRO A 19 -7.25 12.18 3.33
CA PRO A 19 -8.27 12.44 4.34
C PRO A 19 -9.01 11.17 4.79
N ALA A 20 -8.84 10.05 4.06
CA ALA A 20 -9.44 8.77 4.41
C ALA A 20 -8.73 8.07 5.58
N ILE A 21 -7.51 8.49 5.96
CA ILE A 21 -6.77 7.90 7.09
C ILE A 21 -7.32 8.43 8.41
N LEU A 22 -7.65 7.51 9.32
CA LEU A 22 -8.09 7.80 10.68
C LEU A 22 -6.90 7.58 11.65
N PRO A 23 -6.29 8.63 12.23
CA PRO A 23 -4.98 8.51 12.90
C PRO A 23 -4.95 7.66 14.18
N VAL A 24 -6.09 7.46 14.82
CA VAL A 24 -6.22 6.76 16.10
C VAL A 24 -7.12 5.53 16.03
N GLU A 25 -7.64 5.25 14.84
CA GLU A 25 -8.56 4.14 14.59
C GLU A 25 -7.88 3.09 13.70
N VAL A 26 -8.44 1.88 13.70
CA VAL A 26 -8.04 0.85 12.73
C VAL A 26 -8.41 1.33 11.33
N ASN A 27 -7.43 1.30 10.42
CA ASN A 27 -7.66 1.59 9.01
C ASN A 27 -7.74 0.30 8.20
N GLN A 28 -8.76 0.17 7.36
CA GLN A 28 -8.87 -0.91 6.40
C GLN A 28 -8.15 -0.51 5.12
N LEU A 29 -7.14 -1.28 4.73
CA LEU A 29 -6.41 -1.07 3.49
C LEU A 29 -6.89 -2.07 2.44
N GLY A 30 -7.23 -1.56 1.25
CA GLY A 30 -7.69 -2.37 0.13
C GLY A 30 -6.81 -2.20 -1.10
N VAL A 31 -6.52 -3.31 -1.77
CA VAL A 31 -5.83 -3.33 -3.07
C VAL A 31 -6.60 -4.23 -4.02
N LEU A 32 -7.00 -3.68 -5.17
CA LEU A 32 -7.57 -4.45 -6.27
C LEU A 32 -6.60 -4.43 -7.45
N ALA A 33 -5.98 -5.57 -7.72
CA ALA A 33 -5.10 -5.76 -8.86
C ALA A 33 -5.82 -6.57 -9.96
N ASN A 34 -5.92 -6.00 -11.16
CA ASN A 34 -6.44 -6.69 -12.34
C ASN A 34 -5.55 -6.38 -13.55
N LYS A 35 -4.81 -7.40 -14.01
CA LYS A 35 -3.76 -7.25 -15.03
C LYS A 35 -2.77 -6.15 -14.62
N SER A 36 -2.59 -5.14 -15.46
CA SER A 36 -1.73 -3.99 -15.18
C SER A 36 -2.43 -2.90 -14.35
N ASN A 37 -3.72 -2.99 -14.03
CA ASN A 37 -4.40 -1.97 -13.25
C ASN A 37 -4.38 -2.30 -11.76
N VAL A 38 -3.89 -1.39 -10.92
CA VAL A 38 -3.90 -1.54 -9.46
C VAL A 38 -4.63 -0.35 -8.85
N VAL A 39 -5.68 -0.63 -8.08
CA VAL A 39 -6.53 0.36 -7.42
C VAL A 39 -6.37 0.24 -5.91
N PHE A 40 -6.27 1.38 -5.23
CA PHE A 40 -6.04 1.46 -3.79
C PHE A 40 -7.25 2.06 -3.08
N PHE A 41 -7.54 1.49 -1.91
CA PHE A 41 -8.61 1.93 -1.04
C PHE A 41 -8.11 2.11 0.40
N ILE A 42 -8.67 3.08 1.09
CA ILE A 42 -8.52 3.26 2.54
C ILE A 42 -9.92 3.43 3.10
N ASN A 43 -10.31 2.58 4.07
CA ASN A 43 -11.65 2.59 4.68
C ASN A 43 -12.77 2.56 3.61
N ASP A 44 -12.63 1.64 2.64
CA ASP A 44 -13.50 1.47 1.47
C ASP A 44 -13.62 2.68 0.53
N GLN A 45 -12.87 3.76 0.78
CA GLN A 45 -12.80 4.92 -0.11
C GLN A 45 -11.69 4.73 -1.15
N PHE A 46 -12.00 4.97 -2.43
CA PHE A 46 -10.98 5.07 -3.49
C PHE A 46 -10.00 6.19 -3.19
N VAL A 47 -8.69 5.88 -3.20
CA VAL A 47 -7.62 6.86 -2.94
C VAL A 47 -6.63 6.98 -4.10
N GLY A 48 -6.69 6.12 -5.11
CA GLY A 48 -5.89 6.24 -6.31
C GLY A 48 -5.79 4.95 -7.13
N GLU A 49 -5.18 5.08 -8.31
CA GLU A 49 -4.84 3.96 -9.19
C GLU A 49 -3.46 4.14 -9.82
N ILE A 50 -2.85 3.03 -10.22
CA ILE A 50 -1.63 3.00 -11.05
C ILE A 50 -1.73 1.97 -12.15
N LYS A 51 -0.87 2.12 -13.15
CA LYS A 51 -0.49 1.05 -14.06
C LYS A 51 0.80 0.37 -13.57
N SER A 52 0.73 -0.94 -13.36
CA SER A 52 1.87 -1.81 -13.05
C SER A 52 2.42 -2.44 -14.33
N GLU A 53 3.75 -2.53 -14.44
CA GLU A 53 4.43 -3.34 -15.46
C GLU A 53 4.38 -4.85 -15.12
N TYR A 54 4.10 -5.19 -13.87
CA TYR A 54 4.07 -6.55 -13.36
C TYR A 54 2.66 -7.12 -13.38
N THR A 55 2.53 -8.36 -13.84
CA THR A 55 1.28 -9.12 -13.91
C THR A 55 1.17 -10.21 -12.84
N ASP A 56 2.26 -10.49 -12.13
CA ASP A 56 2.38 -11.49 -11.07
C ASP A 56 3.45 -11.04 -10.05
N GLY A 57 3.46 -11.69 -8.87
CA GLY A 57 4.40 -11.37 -7.80
C GLY A 57 4.00 -11.94 -6.45
N LEU A 58 4.76 -11.59 -5.41
CA LEU A 58 4.46 -11.95 -4.03
C LEU A 58 3.64 -10.84 -3.36
N LEU A 59 2.68 -11.23 -2.52
CA LEU A 59 1.99 -10.31 -1.62
C LEU A 59 2.85 -10.09 -0.36
N GLY A 60 2.95 -8.84 0.08
CA GLY A 60 3.59 -8.48 1.33
C GLY A 60 2.95 -7.28 1.98
N ILE A 61 3.12 -7.18 3.29
CA ILE A 61 2.78 -6.01 4.09
C ILE A 61 4.08 -5.46 4.65
N ALA A 62 4.26 -4.15 4.58
CA ALA A 62 5.44 -3.48 5.06
C ALA A 62 5.08 -2.21 5.82
N VAL A 63 5.93 -1.84 6.76
CA VAL A 63 5.88 -0.56 7.47
C VAL A 63 7.21 0.16 7.23
N SER A 64 7.15 1.45 6.94
CA SER A 64 8.34 2.28 6.73
C SER A 64 8.27 3.54 7.58
N PHE A 65 9.43 3.96 8.08
CA PHE A 65 9.63 5.21 8.82
C PHE A 65 10.77 6.00 8.19
N ASN A 66 10.63 7.31 8.21
CA ASN A 66 11.70 8.22 7.78
C ASN A 66 12.59 8.67 8.94
N GLU A 67 12.26 8.31 10.18
CA GLU A 67 12.99 8.70 11.38
C GLU A 67 13.68 7.49 12.01
N ALA A 68 15.00 7.57 12.14
CA ALA A 68 15.81 6.53 12.76
C ALA A 68 15.60 6.51 14.28
N GLY A 69 15.58 5.32 14.88
CA GLY A 69 15.41 5.16 16.32
C GLY A 69 13.96 5.32 16.82
N LEU A 70 13.00 5.53 15.93
CA LEU A 70 11.59 5.55 16.28
C LEU A 70 11.12 4.12 16.63
N HIS A 71 10.61 3.95 17.86
CA HIS A 71 10.05 2.68 18.32
C HIS A 71 8.53 2.81 18.35
N ASN A 72 7.84 2.01 17.55
CA ASN A 72 6.38 1.97 17.50
C ASN A 72 5.92 0.53 17.25
N THR A 73 4.69 0.23 17.66
CA THR A 73 4.04 -1.07 17.42
C THR A 73 2.96 -0.90 16.35
N PHE A 74 2.89 -1.85 15.43
CA PHE A 74 1.87 -1.91 14.39
C PHE A 74 1.23 -3.29 14.43
N GLU A 75 -0.09 -3.30 14.34
CA GLU A 75 -0.87 -4.51 14.31
C GLU A 75 -1.55 -4.62 12.95
N PHE A 76 -1.53 -5.83 12.41
CA PHE A 76 -2.22 -6.18 11.18
C PHE A 76 -3.20 -7.29 11.51
N ASP A 77 -4.46 -7.08 11.14
CA ASP A 77 -5.52 -8.05 11.35
C ASP A 77 -6.40 -8.15 10.11
N ASN A 78 -7.17 -9.24 10.01
CA ASN A 78 -8.12 -9.49 8.92
C ASN A 78 -7.51 -9.44 7.51
N LEU A 79 -6.31 -10.02 7.34
CA LEU A 79 -5.72 -10.21 6.02
C LEU A 79 -6.55 -11.19 5.19
N ILE A 80 -7.28 -10.66 4.22
CA ILE A 80 -8.11 -11.43 3.29
C ILE A 80 -7.51 -11.32 1.89
N ILE A 81 -7.20 -12.47 1.29
CA ILE A 81 -6.72 -12.56 -0.09
C ILE A 81 -7.77 -13.31 -0.90
N LYS A 82 -8.24 -12.70 -1.98
CA LYS A 82 -9.17 -13.30 -2.93
C LYS A 82 -8.50 -13.35 -4.29
N ILE A 83 -8.08 -14.55 -4.70
CA ILE A 83 -7.56 -14.82 -6.03
C ILE A 83 -8.68 -15.57 -6.77
N PRO A 84 -9.10 -15.12 -7.96
CA PRO A 84 -10.09 -15.86 -8.76
C PRO A 84 -9.58 -17.25 -9.18
#